data_AF-A0A1A8X9K9-F1
#
_entry.id   AF-A0A1A8X9K9-F1
#
_cell.length_a   1.000
_cell.length_b   1.000
_cell.length_c   1.000
_cell.angle_alpha   90.00
_cell.angle_beta   90.00
_cell.angle_gamma   90.00
#
_symmetry.space_group_name_H-M   'P 1'
#
loop_
_entity.id
_entity.type
_entity.pdbx_description
1 polymer ?
#
loop_
_entity_poly.entity_id
_entity_poly.type
_entity_poly.pdbx_seq_one_letter_code
_entity_poly.pdbx_strand_id
1 'polypeptide(L)'
;MLTSVMNEQYIYWKDYNDIKHVLKEFLTPTASEFSELSRRDIFRNSEIKQQIIKYCLILKKFLINCKTNNICNNSKGCWYINYWLNDKTREIYDNLDNTIFDIYNRFIIDDGELSEKNMCTSKIHFIENDIFNVMKNLYGLYEIYDNVKTSDVDSYFACYYAKSCVDEYNKNISNCVIRDNNNFCEALDNLNSVFKDDEWISKDKCNATIPKLLSPQEAHDLLQEKSQNVHQHRGYPPAEEDLKSQLQETPVAFQAIKAERNIDIPTPRSAYVSIIIPLLAALVGIFLLFLYLYKFTPFGQWLSSRQGTIRISQNINNEMYDLQEHSSEDYQTNLEHIRCNVAYQSIGDI
;
A
#
# COMPACT_ATOMS: atom_id res chain seq x y z
N MET A 1 -32.67 -23.71 -6.71
CA MET A 1 -31.87 -23.09 -7.78
C MET A 1 -31.63 -21.64 -7.39
N LEU A 2 -30.38 -21.21 -7.52
CA LEU A 2 -29.83 -19.92 -7.12
C LEU A 2 -30.63 -18.71 -7.64
N THR A 3 -30.75 -17.68 -6.82
CA THR A 3 -30.41 -16.27 -7.14
C THR A 3 -30.65 -15.40 -5.90
N SER A 4 -29.73 -15.45 -4.94
CA SER A 4 -29.47 -14.27 -4.12
C SER A 4 -28.59 -13.38 -4.97
N VAL A 5 -29.19 -12.65 -5.93
CA VAL A 5 -28.50 -11.54 -6.59
C VAL A 5 -28.20 -10.56 -5.46
N MET A 6 -26.96 -10.58 -4.98
CA MET A 6 -26.45 -9.51 -4.14
C MET A 6 -26.62 -8.24 -4.97
N ASN A 7 -27.49 -7.32 -4.55
CA ASN A 7 -27.63 -6.02 -5.19
C ASN A 7 -26.21 -5.43 -5.35
N GLU A 8 -25.80 -5.17 -6.58
CA GLU A 8 -24.51 -4.56 -6.90
C GLU A 8 -24.44 -3.20 -6.21
N GLN A 9 -23.56 -3.03 -5.23
CA GLN A 9 -23.50 -1.78 -4.46
C GLN A 9 -22.19 -1.07 -4.75
N TYR A 10 -22.30 0.07 -5.43
CA TYR A 10 -21.21 0.99 -5.70
C TYR A 10 -21.09 1.98 -4.54
N ILE A 11 -19.87 2.26 -4.11
CA ILE A 11 -19.60 3.18 -3.00
C ILE A 11 -19.46 4.58 -3.58
N TYR A 12 -20.06 5.58 -2.93
CA TYR A 12 -19.92 6.98 -3.32
C TYR A 12 -18.51 7.51 -3.03
N TRP A 13 -18.09 8.53 -3.78
CA TRP A 13 -16.71 9.03 -3.75
C TRP A 13 -16.20 9.33 -2.34
N LYS A 14 -17.00 10.01 -1.51
CA LYS A 14 -16.61 10.38 -0.14
C LYS A 14 -16.36 9.14 0.73
N ASP A 15 -17.31 8.21 0.76
CA ASP A 15 -17.17 6.97 1.52
C ASP A 15 -15.99 6.14 1.01
N TYR A 16 -15.81 6.08 -0.32
CA TYR A 16 -14.68 5.37 -0.94
C TYR A 16 -13.35 5.93 -0.42
N ASN A 17 -13.18 7.25 -0.46
CA ASN A 17 -11.96 7.91 -0.01
C ASN A 17 -11.71 7.74 1.49
N ASP A 18 -12.74 7.87 2.31
CA ASP A 18 -12.65 7.69 3.77
C ASP A 18 -12.20 6.25 4.10
N ILE A 19 -12.82 5.24 3.47
CA ILE A 19 -12.47 3.83 3.67
C ILE A 19 -11.06 3.51 3.13
N LYS A 20 -10.73 4.02 1.94
CA LYS A 20 -9.40 3.85 1.31
C LYS A 20 -8.30 4.42 2.19
N HIS A 21 -8.51 5.61 2.76
CA HIS A 21 -7.54 6.24 3.65
C HIS A 21 -7.22 5.33 4.84
N VAL A 22 -8.24 4.74 5.45
CA VAL A 22 -8.06 3.83 6.59
C VAL A 22 -7.31 2.57 6.17
N LEU A 23 -7.69 1.96 5.03
CA LEU A 23 -6.98 0.77 4.54
C LEU A 23 -5.48 1.03 4.32
N LYS A 24 -5.13 2.25 3.86
CA LYS A 24 -3.75 2.65 3.56
C LYS A 24 -2.80 2.48 4.75
N GLU A 25 -3.30 2.70 5.97
CA GLU A 25 -2.54 2.55 7.22
C GLU A 25 -2.07 1.10 7.46
N PHE A 26 -2.71 0.11 6.83
CA PHE A 26 -2.47 -1.31 7.07
C PHE A 26 -1.74 -2.03 5.94
N LEU A 27 -1.43 -1.36 4.82
CA LEU A 27 -0.85 -1.99 3.61
C LEU A 27 0.56 -2.58 3.80
N THR A 28 1.24 -2.25 4.90
CA THR A 28 2.58 -2.73 5.25
C THR A 28 2.57 -3.53 6.56
N PRO A 29 2.09 -4.79 6.55
CA PRO A 29 2.28 -5.71 7.66
C PRO A 29 3.76 -5.94 7.98
N THR A 30 4.08 -6.19 9.24
CA THR A 30 5.44 -6.48 9.67
C THR A 30 5.84 -7.91 9.31
N ALA A 31 7.15 -8.18 9.28
CA ALA A 31 7.66 -9.53 9.04
C ALA A 31 7.25 -10.52 10.15
N SER A 32 7.13 -10.05 11.40
CA SER A 32 6.68 -10.88 12.52
C SER A 32 5.21 -11.28 12.36
N GLU A 33 4.33 -10.32 12.08
CA GLU A 33 2.90 -10.57 11.83
C GLU A 33 2.70 -11.56 10.68
N PHE A 34 3.48 -11.39 9.60
CA PHE A 34 3.46 -12.31 8.47
C PHE A 34 3.89 -13.72 8.86
N SER A 35 4.98 -13.84 9.59
CA SER A 35 5.52 -15.14 10.01
C SER A 35 4.56 -15.87 10.96
N GLU A 36 3.91 -15.14 11.86
CA GLU A 36 2.90 -15.69 12.77
C GLU A 36 1.68 -16.20 12.00
N LEU A 37 1.14 -15.39 11.09
CA LEU A 37 -0.04 -15.79 10.33
C LEU A 37 0.26 -16.97 9.40
N SER A 38 1.41 -16.99 8.74
CA SER A 38 1.81 -18.04 7.78
C SER A 38 1.88 -19.44 8.39
N ARG A 39 1.99 -19.55 9.73
CA ARG A 39 2.03 -20.86 10.42
C ARG A 39 0.66 -21.51 10.59
N ARG A 40 -0.44 -20.78 10.33
CA ARG A 40 -1.80 -21.32 10.47
C ARG A 40 -2.08 -22.39 9.42
N ASP A 41 -2.85 -23.40 9.82
CA ASP A 41 -3.13 -24.59 9.00
C ASP A 41 -3.80 -24.25 7.66
N ILE A 42 -4.67 -23.24 7.65
CA ILE A 42 -5.32 -22.71 6.44
C ILE A 42 -4.31 -22.26 5.35
N PHE A 43 -3.08 -21.90 5.73
CA PHE A 43 -2.04 -21.43 4.81
C PHE A 43 -0.93 -22.45 4.56
N ARG A 44 -1.09 -23.70 5.00
CA ARG A 44 -0.09 -24.76 4.76
C ARG A 44 -0.03 -25.25 3.31
N ASN A 45 -1.03 -24.94 2.48
CA ASN A 45 -0.98 -25.26 1.06
C ASN A 45 0.09 -24.41 0.35
N SER A 46 1.09 -25.05 -0.27
CA SER A 46 2.17 -24.41 -1.01
C SER A 46 1.71 -23.62 -2.24
N GLU A 47 0.52 -23.87 -2.76
CA GLU A 47 -0.08 -23.11 -3.88
C GLU A 47 -0.60 -21.73 -3.45
N ILE A 48 -0.85 -21.54 -2.14
CA ILE A 48 -1.27 -20.24 -1.61
C ILE A 48 -0.07 -19.31 -1.66
N LYS A 49 -0.14 -18.31 -2.55
CA LYS A 49 0.91 -17.31 -2.68
C LYS A 49 1.02 -16.47 -1.41
N GLN A 50 2.25 -16.13 -1.02
CA GLN A 50 2.54 -15.30 0.16
C GLN A 50 1.76 -13.97 0.15
N GLN A 51 1.47 -13.43 -1.03
CA GLN A 51 0.69 -12.22 -1.17
C GLN A 51 -0.76 -12.40 -0.65
N ILE A 52 -1.37 -13.58 -0.78
CA ILE A 52 -2.69 -13.87 -0.21
C ILE A 52 -2.65 -13.85 1.32
N ILE A 53 -1.61 -14.44 1.92
CA ILE A 53 -1.40 -14.38 3.38
C ILE A 53 -1.24 -12.92 3.82
N LYS A 54 -0.47 -12.11 3.07
CA LYS A 54 -0.33 -10.67 3.32
C LYS A 54 -1.69 -9.96 3.24
N TYR A 55 -2.54 -10.30 2.28
CA TYR A 55 -3.85 -9.70 2.13
C TYR A 55 -4.81 -10.11 3.26
N CYS A 56 -4.71 -11.34 3.78
CA CYS A 56 -5.42 -11.74 5.01
C CYS A 56 -5.02 -10.88 6.23
N LEU A 57 -3.74 -10.53 6.40
CA LEU A 57 -3.31 -9.62 7.47
C LEU A 57 -3.93 -8.23 7.31
N ILE A 58 -3.89 -7.69 6.09
CA ILE A 58 -4.47 -6.38 5.77
C ILE A 58 -5.97 -6.40 6.05
N LEU A 59 -6.67 -7.44 5.59
CA LEU A 59 -8.08 -7.68 5.87
C LEU A 59 -8.36 -7.71 7.38
N LYS A 60 -7.58 -8.46 8.16
CA LYS A 60 -7.73 -8.52 9.62
C LYS A 60 -7.65 -7.14 10.26
N LYS A 61 -6.56 -6.40 9.99
CA LYS A 61 -6.34 -5.06 10.55
C LYS A 61 -7.45 -4.09 10.16
N PHE A 62 -7.84 -4.12 8.89
CA PHE A 62 -8.93 -3.31 8.37
C PHE A 62 -10.25 -3.61 9.09
N LEU A 63 -10.66 -4.88 9.20
CA LEU A 63 -11.90 -5.27 9.86
C LEU A 63 -11.93 -4.96 11.36
N ILE A 64 -10.80 -5.12 12.05
CA ILE A 64 -10.67 -4.75 13.47
C ILE A 64 -10.92 -3.25 13.65
N ASN A 65 -10.27 -2.41 12.84
CA ASN A 65 -10.40 -0.96 12.88
C ASN A 65 -11.80 -0.48 12.44
N CYS A 66 -12.37 -1.16 11.44
CA CYS A 66 -13.68 -0.86 10.89
C CYS A 66 -14.80 -0.87 11.93
N LYS A 67 -14.76 -1.80 12.90
CA LYS A 67 -15.75 -1.85 14.00
C LYS A 67 -15.64 -0.65 14.92
N THR A 68 -14.41 -0.26 15.24
CA THR A 68 -14.13 0.78 16.24
C THR A 68 -14.53 2.16 15.72
N ASN A 69 -14.34 2.41 14.44
CA ASN A 69 -14.53 3.73 13.83
C ASN A 69 -15.83 3.86 13.01
N ASN A 70 -16.72 2.86 13.04
CA ASN A 70 -17.99 2.87 12.31
C ASN A 70 -17.86 2.96 10.77
N ILE A 71 -16.65 2.78 10.23
CA ILE A 71 -16.30 2.94 8.81
C ILE A 71 -16.99 1.89 7.93
N CYS A 72 -17.16 0.68 8.46
CA CYS A 72 -17.84 -0.41 7.78
C CYS A 72 -19.37 -0.36 7.94
N ASN A 73 -19.94 0.77 8.39
CA ASN A 73 -21.38 0.92 8.47
C ASN A 73 -22.08 0.71 7.13
N ASN A 74 -23.31 0.19 7.22
CA ASN A 74 -24.16 -0.11 6.07
C ASN A 74 -23.46 -1.03 5.03
N SER A 75 -22.51 -1.86 5.46
CA SER A 75 -21.73 -2.77 4.60
C SER A 75 -20.76 -2.11 3.60
N LYS A 76 -20.63 -0.79 3.56
CA LYS A 76 -19.77 -0.08 2.59
C LYS A 76 -18.31 -0.52 2.68
N GLY A 77 -17.76 -0.60 3.91
CA GLY A 77 -16.41 -1.09 4.11
C GLY A 77 -16.22 -2.55 3.67
N CYS A 78 -17.26 -3.40 3.77
CA CYS A 78 -17.22 -4.77 3.24
C CYS A 78 -17.21 -4.79 1.70
N TRP A 79 -17.98 -3.92 1.04
CA TRP A 79 -17.94 -3.81 -0.43
C TRP A 79 -16.58 -3.33 -0.91
N TYR A 80 -16.00 -2.33 -0.22
CA TYR A 80 -14.70 -1.79 -0.57
C TYR A 80 -13.60 -2.83 -0.41
N ILE A 81 -13.52 -3.52 0.74
CA ILE A 81 -12.47 -4.51 0.96
C ILE A 81 -12.63 -5.71 0.03
N ASN A 82 -13.87 -6.09 -0.32
CA ASN A 82 -14.10 -7.12 -1.32
C ASN A 82 -13.59 -6.72 -2.71
N TYR A 83 -13.88 -5.48 -3.15
CA TYR A 83 -13.32 -4.93 -4.38
C TYR A 83 -11.78 -4.90 -4.34
N TRP A 84 -11.21 -4.40 -3.25
CA TRP A 84 -9.75 -4.29 -3.09
C TRP A 84 -9.08 -5.66 -3.15
N LEU A 85 -9.63 -6.68 -2.47
CA LEU A 85 -9.14 -8.05 -2.54
C LEU A 85 -9.24 -8.62 -3.96
N ASN A 86 -10.33 -8.33 -4.68
CA ASN A 86 -10.46 -8.72 -6.09
C ASN A 86 -9.39 -8.08 -6.97
N ASP A 87 -9.19 -6.76 -6.87
CA ASP A 87 -8.17 -6.06 -7.67
C ASP A 87 -6.77 -6.60 -7.40
N LYS A 88 -6.42 -6.78 -6.13
CA LYS A 88 -5.10 -7.24 -5.72
C LYS A 88 -4.86 -8.71 -6.05
N THR A 89 -5.88 -9.56 -5.95
CA THR A 89 -5.75 -10.98 -6.31
C THR A 89 -5.58 -11.16 -7.82
N ARG A 90 -6.24 -10.32 -8.63
CA ARG A 90 -6.07 -10.27 -10.10
C ARG A 90 -4.69 -9.79 -10.54
N GLU A 91 -3.98 -9.01 -9.71
CA GLU A 91 -2.57 -8.65 -9.96
C GLU A 91 -1.61 -9.83 -9.75
N ILE A 92 -2.04 -10.90 -9.08
CA ILE A 92 -1.20 -12.04 -8.72
C ILE A 92 -1.38 -13.23 -9.67
N TYR A 93 -2.61 -13.47 -10.14
CA TYR A 93 -2.97 -14.67 -10.90
C TYR A 93 -3.49 -14.29 -12.27
N ASP A 94 -2.86 -14.83 -13.32
CA ASP A 94 -3.27 -14.64 -14.71
C ASP A 94 -4.67 -15.21 -14.96
N ASN A 95 -4.96 -16.37 -14.35
CA ASN A 95 -6.28 -16.99 -14.31
C ASN A 95 -6.74 -17.07 -12.86
N LEU A 96 -7.65 -16.19 -12.48
CA LEU A 96 -8.16 -16.10 -11.11
C LEU A 96 -9.16 -17.22 -10.85
N ASP A 97 -8.79 -18.16 -9.97
CA ASP A 97 -9.71 -19.13 -9.39
C ASP A 97 -10.61 -18.44 -8.34
N ASN A 98 -11.93 -18.58 -8.48
CA ASN A 98 -12.89 -17.99 -7.56
C ASN A 98 -12.81 -18.60 -6.15
N THR A 99 -12.29 -19.83 -6.00
CA THR A 99 -12.13 -20.49 -4.70
C THR A 99 -11.09 -19.79 -3.81
N ILE A 100 -10.24 -18.93 -4.37
CA ILE A 100 -9.30 -18.12 -3.58
C ILE A 100 -10.06 -17.24 -2.57
N PHE A 101 -11.29 -16.82 -2.87
CA PHE A 101 -12.08 -16.00 -1.95
C PHE A 101 -12.62 -16.79 -0.75
N ASP A 102 -12.71 -18.12 -0.86
CA ASP A 102 -13.06 -18.99 0.26
C ASP A 102 -11.98 -18.96 1.35
N ILE A 103 -10.72 -18.71 0.97
CA ILE A 103 -9.61 -18.54 1.92
C ILE A 103 -9.87 -17.33 2.81
N TYR A 104 -10.29 -16.20 2.24
CA TYR A 104 -10.59 -14.99 3.01
C TYR A 104 -11.78 -15.20 3.95
N ASN A 105 -12.87 -15.81 3.47
CA ASN A 105 -14.04 -16.10 4.32
C ASN A 105 -13.69 -17.06 5.46
N ARG A 106 -12.98 -18.16 5.17
CA ARG A 106 -12.55 -19.12 6.18
C ARG A 106 -11.61 -18.44 7.18
N PHE A 107 -10.70 -17.58 6.72
CA PHE A 107 -9.84 -16.81 7.62
C PHE A 107 -10.63 -15.88 8.56
N ILE A 108 -11.67 -15.20 8.08
CA ILE A 108 -12.55 -14.36 8.93
C ILE A 108 -13.24 -15.20 10.01
N ILE A 109 -13.68 -16.42 9.66
CA ILE A 109 -14.38 -17.34 10.58
C ILE A 109 -13.42 -17.96 11.60
N ASP A 110 -12.24 -18.39 11.16
CA ASP A 110 -11.27 -19.11 11.99
C ASP A 110 -10.48 -18.18 12.94
N ASP A 111 -10.36 -16.88 12.61
CA ASP A 111 -9.67 -15.93 13.46
C ASP A 111 -10.57 -15.51 14.65
N GLY A 112 -10.18 -15.88 15.86
CA GLY A 112 -10.97 -15.63 17.08
C GLY A 112 -11.42 -14.17 17.23
N GLU A 113 -10.52 -13.20 17.00
CA GLU A 113 -10.83 -11.78 17.11
C GLU A 113 -11.80 -11.28 16.03
N LEU A 114 -11.69 -11.79 14.79
CA LEU A 114 -12.62 -11.44 13.70
C LEU A 114 -13.98 -12.12 13.86
N SER A 115 -13.98 -13.38 14.29
CA SER A 115 -15.19 -14.18 14.48
C SER A 115 -16.12 -13.55 15.52
N GLU A 116 -15.59 -13.03 16.63
CA GLU A 116 -16.36 -12.28 17.64
C GLU A 116 -16.99 -10.99 17.07
N LYS A 117 -16.36 -10.41 16.04
CA LYS A 117 -16.86 -9.19 15.39
C LYS A 117 -17.97 -9.49 14.38
N ASN A 118 -18.03 -10.69 13.80
CA ASN A 118 -19.00 -11.10 12.76
C ASN A 118 -19.11 -10.10 11.58
N MET A 119 -18.00 -9.43 11.24
CA MET A 119 -17.98 -8.41 10.18
C MET A 119 -17.58 -9.00 8.84
N CYS A 120 -18.30 -8.60 7.79
CA CYS A 120 -18.06 -9.04 6.42
C CYS A 120 -18.07 -10.56 6.21
N THR A 121 -18.59 -11.34 7.18
CA THR A 121 -18.74 -12.78 7.09
C THR A 121 -19.56 -13.14 5.85
N SER A 122 -19.00 -14.00 4.99
CA SER A 122 -19.61 -14.39 3.70
C SER A 122 -19.88 -13.24 2.73
N LYS A 123 -19.30 -12.05 2.97
CA LYS A 123 -19.40 -10.90 2.04
C LYS A 123 -18.18 -10.80 1.12
N ILE A 124 -17.11 -11.54 1.41
CA ILE A 124 -15.92 -11.60 0.55
C ILE A 124 -16.16 -12.66 -0.51
N HIS A 125 -16.13 -12.30 -1.79
CA HIS A 125 -16.43 -13.21 -2.88
C HIS A 125 -15.77 -12.72 -4.17
N PHE A 126 -15.59 -13.65 -5.11
CA PHE A 126 -15.18 -13.32 -6.46
C PHE A 126 -16.23 -12.40 -7.11
N ILE A 127 -15.79 -11.25 -7.59
CA ILE A 127 -16.63 -10.34 -8.38
C ILE A 127 -16.43 -10.70 -9.84
N GLU A 128 -17.51 -10.98 -10.56
CA GLU A 128 -17.48 -11.30 -11.99
C GLU A 128 -16.76 -10.21 -12.80
N ASN A 129 -16.09 -10.61 -13.88
CA ASN A 129 -15.14 -9.73 -14.58
C ASN A 129 -15.79 -8.45 -15.11
N ASP A 130 -17.00 -8.55 -15.64
CA ASP A 130 -17.80 -7.43 -16.14
C ASP A 130 -18.17 -6.46 -15.03
N ILE A 131 -18.66 -6.94 -13.89
CA ILE A 131 -18.99 -6.12 -12.71
C ILE A 131 -17.71 -5.49 -12.13
N PHE A 132 -16.64 -6.28 -12.00
CA PHE A 132 -15.36 -5.81 -11.49
C PHE A 132 -14.78 -4.69 -12.35
N ASN A 133 -14.88 -4.80 -13.68
CA ASN A 133 -14.41 -3.77 -14.60
C ASN A 133 -15.21 -2.46 -14.45
N VAL A 134 -16.53 -2.55 -14.25
CA VAL A 134 -17.36 -1.37 -13.97
C VAL A 134 -16.94 -0.70 -12.66
N MET A 135 -16.75 -1.48 -11.58
CA MET A 135 -16.24 -0.96 -10.30
C MET A 135 -14.87 -0.33 -10.45
N LYS A 136 -13.97 -0.97 -11.20
CA LYS A 136 -12.60 -0.49 -11.43
C LYS A 136 -12.58 0.83 -12.18
N ASN A 137 -13.46 1.00 -13.16
CA ASN A 137 -13.60 2.27 -13.89
C ASN A 137 -14.12 3.38 -12.97
N LEU A 138 -15.16 3.10 -12.17
CA LEU A 138 -15.71 4.08 -11.21
C LEU A 138 -14.65 4.52 -10.19
N TYR A 139 -13.99 3.56 -9.55
CA TYR A 139 -13.01 3.86 -8.52
C TYR A 139 -11.71 4.44 -9.10
N GLY A 140 -11.34 4.08 -10.34
CA GLY A 140 -10.28 4.76 -11.07
C GLY A 140 -10.59 6.23 -11.33
N LEU A 141 -11.85 6.55 -11.67
CA LEU A 141 -12.30 7.93 -11.80
C LEU A 141 -12.22 8.70 -10.48
N TYR A 142 -12.52 8.05 -9.36
CA TYR A 142 -12.37 8.65 -8.02
C TYR A 142 -10.91 8.99 -7.69
N GLU A 143 -9.95 8.14 -8.07
CA GLU A 143 -8.52 8.42 -7.93
C GLU A 143 -8.11 9.67 -8.73
N ILE A 144 -8.62 9.82 -9.96
CA ILE A 144 -8.32 11.00 -10.79
C ILE A 144 -8.83 12.27 -10.11
N TYR A 145 -10.06 12.25 -9.58
CA TYR A 145 -10.60 13.40 -8.86
C TYR A 145 -9.85 13.68 -7.54
N ASP A 146 -9.42 12.65 -6.81
CA ASP A 146 -8.58 12.82 -5.61
C ASP A 146 -7.24 13.53 -5.93
N ASN A 147 -6.67 13.27 -7.12
CA ASN A 147 -5.48 13.97 -7.60
C ASN A 147 -5.74 15.46 -7.90
N VAL A 148 -6.95 15.84 -8.29
CA VAL A 148 -7.34 17.27 -8.41
C VAL A 148 -7.22 17.94 -7.05
N LYS A 149 -7.77 17.30 -6.00
CA LYS A 149 -7.77 17.83 -4.63
C LYS A 149 -6.39 17.96 -4.02
N THR A 150 -5.50 17.00 -4.28
CA THR A 150 -4.16 16.98 -3.71
C THR A 150 -3.14 17.82 -4.47
N SER A 151 -3.45 18.22 -5.71
CA SER A 151 -2.60 19.06 -6.57
C SER A 151 -2.98 20.55 -6.53
N ASP A 152 -3.84 20.98 -5.60
CA ASP A 152 -4.36 22.35 -5.50
C ASP A 152 -3.26 23.43 -5.36
N VAL A 153 -2.08 23.03 -4.87
CA VAL A 153 -0.86 23.85 -4.79
C VAL A 153 -0.26 24.16 -6.17
N ASP A 154 -0.39 23.26 -7.14
CA ASP A 154 0.07 23.44 -8.52
C ASP A 154 -1.12 23.47 -9.49
N SER A 155 -1.52 24.69 -9.83
CA SER A 155 -2.68 24.95 -10.69
C SER A 155 -2.62 24.23 -12.04
N TYR A 156 -1.44 23.92 -12.56
CA TYR A 156 -1.32 23.21 -13.84
C TYR A 156 -1.78 21.75 -13.72
N PHE A 157 -1.26 21.01 -12.74
CA PHE A 157 -1.59 19.59 -12.56
C PHE A 157 -3.05 19.38 -12.16
N ALA A 158 -3.57 20.21 -11.26
CA ALA A 158 -4.98 20.13 -10.89
C ALA A 158 -5.92 20.35 -12.09
N CYS A 159 -5.58 21.24 -13.03
CA CYS A 159 -6.34 21.42 -14.26
C CYS A 159 -6.24 20.23 -15.21
N TYR A 160 -5.05 19.63 -15.33
CA TYR A 160 -4.86 18.41 -16.12
C TYR A 160 -5.73 17.26 -15.58
N TYR A 161 -5.71 17.03 -14.26
CA TYR A 161 -6.54 16.00 -13.64
C TYR A 161 -8.03 16.32 -13.75
N ALA A 162 -8.44 17.58 -13.62
CA ALA A 162 -9.84 17.98 -13.75
C ALA A 162 -10.38 17.70 -15.16
N LYS A 163 -9.59 18.04 -16.20
CA LYS A 163 -9.91 17.69 -17.59
C LYS A 163 -10.02 16.18 -17.78
N SER A 164 -9.02 15.42 -17.31
CA SER A 164 -9.00 13.96 -17.39
C SER A 164 -10.22 13.33 -16.70
N CYS A 165 -10.60 13.86 -15.54
CA CYS A 165 -11.78 13.42 -14.80
C CYS A 165 -13.06 13.61 -15.62
N VAL A 166 -13.26 14.76 -16.25
CA VAL A 166 -14.46 15.00 -17.07
C VAL A 166 -14.47 14.13 -18.33
N ASP A 167 -13.31 13.98 -18.99
CA ASP A 167 -13.19 13.12 -20.17
C ASP A 167 -13.56 11.66 -19.86
N GLU A 168 -13.06 11.12 -18.73
CA GLU A 168 -13.40 9.76 -18.29
C GLU A 168 -14.85 9.64 -17.78
N TYR A 169 -15.35 10.63 -17.06
CA TYR A 169 -16.76 10.68 -16.66
C TYR A 169 -17.68 10.59 -17.88
N ASN A 170 -17.44 11.41 -18.91
CA ASN A 170 -18.27 11.48 -20.11
C ASN A 170 -18.25 10.16 -20.90
N LYS A 171 -17.13 9.43 -20.92
CA LYS A 171 -17.08 8.08 -21.50
C LYS A 171 -17.98 7.11 -20.75
N ASN A 172 -17.90 7.13 -19.42
CA ASN A 172 -18.59 6.16 -18.56
C ASN A 172 -20.08 6.45 -18.40
N ILE A 173 -20.51 7.71 -18.35
CA ILE A 173 -21.91 8.11 -18.13
C ILE A 173 -22.82 7.73 -19.31
N SER A 174 -22.27 7.56 -20.51
CA SER A 174 -23.01 7.05 -21.68
C SER A 174 -23.60 5.65 -21.46
N ASN A 175 -22.96 4.85 -20.62
CA ASN A 175 -23.43 3.50 -20.30
C ASN A 175 -24.72 3.51 -19.47
N CYS A 176 -25.06 4.63 -18.84
CA CYS A 176 -26.29 4.78 -18.06
C CYS A 176 -27.56 4.85 -18.92
N VAL A 177 -27.42 5.00 -20.24
CA VAL A 177 -28.54 4.86 -21.19
C VAL A 177 -28.78 3.39 -21.56
N ILE A 178 -27.69 2.61 -21.65
CA ILE A 178 -27.71 1.23 -22.17
C ILE A 178 -27.94 0.22 -21.04
N ARG A 179 -27.31 0.46 -19.89
CA ARG A 179 -27.38 -0.40 -18.72
C ARG A 179 -28.29 0.26 -17.71
N ASP A 180 -29.38 -0.42 -17.36
CA ASP A 180 -30.26 -0.05 -16.24
C ASP A 180 -29.58 -0.38 -14.89
N ASN A 181 -28.29 -0.06 -14.76
CA ASN A 181 -27.53 -0.18 -13.52
C ASN A 181 -27.64 1.14 -12.76
N ASN A 182 -28.81 1.34 -12.18
CA ASN A 182 -29.15 2.48 -11.34
C ASN A 182 -28.06 2.78 -10.30
N ASN A 183 -27.54 1.77 -9.59
CA ASN A 183 -26.56 2.01 -8.51
C ASN A 183 -25.21 2.55 -9.02
N PHE A 184 -24.73 2.09 -10.19
CA PHE A 184 -23.51 2.65 -10.80
C PHE A 184 -23.72 4.10 -11.25
N CYS A 185 -24.86 4.35 -11.90
CA CYS A 185 -25.19 5.67 -12.42
C CYS A 185 -25.42 6.69 -11.30
N GLU A 186 -26.06 6.27 -10.21
CA GLU A 186 -26.18 7.06 -8.98
C GLU A 186 -24.80 7.41 -8.40
N ALA A 187 -23.85 6.48 -8.42
CA ALA A 187 -22.50 6.73 -7.92
C ALA A 187 -21.68 7.67 -8.84
N LEU A 188 -21.92 7.65 -10.14
CA LEU A 188 -21.37 8.64 -11.09
C LEU A 188 -22.01 10.01 -10.90
N ASP A 189 -23.33 10.09 -10.76
CA ASP A 189 -24.04 11.34 -10.52
C ASP A 189 -23.67 11.97 -9.17
N ASN A 190 -23.40 11.14 -8.16
CA ASN A 190 -22.82 11.60 -6.91
C ASN A 190 -21.46 12.31 -7.14
N LEU A 191 -20.57 11.72 -7.93
CA LEU A 191 -19.29 12.33 -8.25
C LEU A 191 -19.47 13.63 -9.05
N ASN A 192 -20.38 13.66 -10.03
CA ASN A 192 -20.72 14.85 -10.80
C ASN A 192 -21.13 16.02 -9.90
N SER A 193 -21.98 15.74 -8.90
CA SER A 193 -22.41 16.73 -7.91
C SER A 193 -21.22 17.24 -7.10
N VAL A 194 -20.41 16.32 -6.58
CA VAL A 194 -19.21 16.65 -5.80
C VAL A 194 -18.19 17.46 -6.61
N PHE A 195 -18.03 17.18 -7.90
CA PHE A 195 -17.12 17.89 -8.80
C PHE A 195 -17.60 19.31 -9.11
N LYS A 196 -18.91 19.50 -9.33
CA LYS A 196 -19.51 20.82 -9.59
C LYS A 196 -19.47 21.73 -8.37
N ASP A 197 -19.64 21.17 -7.18
CA ASP A 197 -19.63 21.91 -5.91
C ASP A 197 -18.21 22.22 -5.42
N ASP A 198 -17.18 21.79 -6.15
CA ASP A 198 -15.78 22.04 -5.80
C ASP A 198 -15.40 23.51 -6.01
N GLU A 199 -15.12 24.21 -4.91
CA GLU A 199 -14.69 25.61 -4.93
C GLU A 199 -13.43 25.88 -5.76
N TRP A 200 -12.49 24.94 -5.82
CA TRP A 200 -11.25 25.13 -6.59
C TRP A 200 -11.55 25.11 -8.08
N ILE A 201 -12.41 24.18 -8.51
CA ILE A 201 -12.88 24.03 -9.89
C ILE A 201 -13.77 25.23 -10.26
N SER A 202 -14.67 25.64 -9.36
CA SER A 202 -15.63 26.73 -9.60
C SER A 202 -14.98 28.12 -9.70
N LYS A 203 -13.73 28.27 -9.23
CA LYS A 203 -12.96 29.53 -9.30
C LYS A 203 -12.23 29.72 -10.64
N ASP A 204 -12.50 28.87 -11.64
CA ASP A 204 -12.02 28.95 -13.04
C ASP A 204 -10.50 29.19 -13.15
N LYS A 205 -9.72 28.58 -12.24
CA LYS A 205 -8.25 28.71 -12.24
C LYS A 205 -7.57 28.06 -13.45
N CYS A 206 -8.33 27.28 -14.22
CA CYS A 206 -7.87 26.66 -15.43
C CYS A 206 -8.07 27.63 -16.60
N ASN A 207 -7.02 28.38 -16.96
CA ASN A 207 -6.99 29.34 -18.08
C ASN A 207 -7.40 28.77 -19.47
N ALA A 208 -7.83 27.50 -19.57
CA ALA A 208 -8.58 26.93 -20.69
C ALA A 208 -9.36 25.64 -20.29
N THR A 209 -10.69 25.75 -20.33
CA THR A 209 -11.73 24.79 -20.76
C THR A 209 -11.62 23.33 -20.27
N ILE A 210 -11.97 23.11 -19.00
CA ILE A 210 -12.50 21.80 -18.60
C ILE A 210 -13.71 21.48 -19.51
N PRO A 211 -13.79 20.28 -20.12
CA PRO A 211 -14.92 19.92 -20.97
C PRO A 211 -16.25 20.06 -20.22
N LYS A 212 -17.35 20.17 -20.97
CA LYS A 212 -18.68 20.12 -20.36
C LYS A 212 -18.93 18.71 -19.81
N LEU A 213 -19.38 18.61 -18.57
CA LEU A 213 -19.99 17.39 -18.03
C LEU A 213 -21.32 17.12 -18.74
N LEU A 214 -21.42 15.98 -19.40
CA LEU A 214 -22.56 15.61 -20.22
C LEU A 214 -23.61 14.86 -19.38
N SER A 215 -24.87 14.99 -19.77
CA SER A 215 -25.92 14.05 -19.36
C SER A 215 -25.69 12.67 -20.00
N PRO A 216 -26.28 11.60 -19.44
CA PRO A 216 -26.19 10.26 -20.03
C PRO A 216 -26.55 10.23 -21.52
N GLN A 217 -27.64 10.91 -21.92
CA GLN A 217 -28.10 10.94 -23.31
C GLN A 217 -27.14 11.72 -24.21
N GLU A 218 -26.70 12.91 -23.80
CA GLU A 218 -25.71 13.69 -24.58
C GLU A 218 -24.42 12.89 -24.82
N ALA A 219 -23.93 12.18 -23.80
CA ALA A 219 -22.75 11.34 -23.94
C ALA A 219 -22.98 10.15 -24.87
N HIS A 220 -24.15 9.52 -24.79
CA HIS A 220 -24.53 8.41 -25.65
C HIS A 220 -24.64 8.81 -27.13
N ASP A 221 -25.32 9.92 -27.42
CA ASP A 221 -25.50 10.44 -28.77
C ASP A 221 -24.16 10.77 -29.43
N LEU A 222 -23.26 11.44 -28.69
CA LEU A 222 -21.92 11.78 -29.19
C LEU A 222 -21.05 10.54 -29.49
N LEU A 223 -21.22 9.44 -28.74
CA LEU A 223 -20.51 8.19 -29.04
C LEU A 223 -21.09 7.49 -30.27
N GLN A 224 -22.41 7.52 -30.44
CA GLN A 224 -23.06 6.97 -31.64
C GLN A 224 -22.62 7.73 -32.90
N GLU A 225 -22.63 9.06 -32.87
CA GLU A 225 -22.18 9.88 -34.01
C GLU A 225 -20.72 9.57 -34.39
N LYS A 226 -19.84 9.42 -33.39
CA LYS A 226 -18.43 9.02 -33.64
C LYS A 226 -18.34 7.66 -34.32
N SER A 227 -19.12 6.67 -33.88
CA SER A 227 -19.12 5.33 -34.49
C SER A 227 -19.60 5.35 -35.94
N GLN A 228 -20.64 6.12 -36.25
CA GLN A 228 -21.22 6.22 -37.60
C GLN A 228 -20.25 6.91 -38.58
N ASN A 229 -19.54 7.95 -38.12
CA ASN A 229 -18.53 8.65 -38.91
C ASN A 229 -17.29 7.78 -39.21
N VAL A 230 -16.96 6.82 -38.33
CA VAL A 230 -15.88 5.86 -38.58
C VAL A 230 -16.27 4.85 -39.68
N HIS A 231 -17.53 4.45 -39.76
CA HIS A 231 -18.02 3.54 -40.80
C HIS A 231 -18.12 4.17 -42.19
N GLN A 232 -18.27 5.50 -42.29
CA GLN A 232 -18.30 6.20 -43.58
C GLN A 232 -16.93 6.32 -44.27
N HIS A 233 -15.83 6.07 -43.55
CA HIS A 233 -14.46 6.17 -44.09
C HIS A 233 -13.82 4.83 -44.48
N ARG A 234 -14.52 3.69 -44.38
CA ARG A 234 -13.97 2.37 -44.75
C ARG A 234 -14.84 1.67 -45.80
N GLY A 235 -14.52 1.92 -47.08
CA GLY A 235 -15.07 1.15 -48.19
C GLY A 235 -14.45 -0.25 -48.29
N TYR A 236 -14.83 -1.18 -47.40
CA TYR A 236 -14.84 -2.64 -47.62
C TYR A 236 -15.51 -3.33 -46.39
N PRO A 237 -16.36 -4.36 -46.57
CA PRO A 237 -17.04 -4.99 -45.44
C PRO A 237 -16.08 -5.91 -44.66
N PRO A 238 -16.07 -5.90 -43.31
CA PRO A 238 -15.38 -6.94 -42.56
C PRO A 238 -16.27 -8.18 -42.46
N ALA A 239 -15.63 -9.35 -42.61
CA ALA A 239 -16.21 -10.66 -42.32
C ALA A 239 -16.68 -10.73 -40.85
N GLU A 240 -17.78 -11.45 -40.64
CA GLU A 240 -18.61 -11.52 -39.43
C GLU A 240 -17.97 -12.24 -38.23
N GLU A 241 -16.64 -12.29 -38.13
CA GLU A 241 -15.93 -13.02 -37.07
C GLU A 241 -15.09 -12.12 -36.15
N ASP A 242 -14.96 -10.82 -36.45
CA ASP A 242 -14.08 -9.90 -35.70
C ASP A 242 -14.80 -9.02 -34.64
N LEU A 243 -16.13 -9.10 -34.53
CA LEU A 243 -16.91 -8.24 -33.60
C LEU A 243 -16.76 -8.65 -32.12
N LYS A 244 -16.30 -9.87 -31.83
CA LYS A 244 -16.09 -10.34 -30.45
C LYS A 244 -14.72 -9.97 -29.86
N SER A 245 -13.74 -9.59 -30.67
CA SER A 245 -12.38 -9.26 -30.19
C SER A 245 -12.24 -7.79 -29.75
N GLN A 246 -13.16 -6.90 -30.16
CA GLN A 246 -13.10 -5.46 -29.87
C GLN A 246 -13.76 -5.05 -28.53
N LEU A 247 -14.45 -5.95 -27.82
CA LEU A 247 -15.04 -5.65 -26.51
C LEU A 247 -14.13 -5.99 -25.32
N GLN A 248 -12.87 -6.33 -25.59
CA GLN A 248 -11.87 -6.68 -24.58
C GLN A 248 -10.68 -5.73 -24.64
N GLU A 249 -10.93 -4.43 -24.80
CA GLU A 249 -9.93 -3.44 -24.40
C GLU A 249 -9.89 -3.40 -22.86
N THR A 250 -8.91 -4.11 -22.30
CA THR A 250 -8.32 -3.78 -21.00
C THR A 250 -8.18 -2.26 -20.86
N PRO A 251 -8.42 -1.67 -19.68
CA PRO A 251 -8.38 -0.22 -19.51
C PRO A 251 -6.94 0.29 -19.67
N VAL A 252 -6.59 0.63 -20.90
CA VAL A 252 -5.28 1.17 -21.29
C VAL A 252 -5.00 2.46 -20.53
N ALA A 253 -6.02 3.24 -20.19
CA ALA A 253 -5.88 4.44 -19.37
C ALA A 253 -5.44 4.14 -17.92
N PHE A 254 -5.93 3.06 -17.31
CA PHE A 254 -5.59 2.70 -15.92
C PHE A 254 -4.17 2.11 -15.81
N GLN A 255 -3.73 1.35 -16.81
CA GLN A 255 -2.35 0.89 -16.90
C GLN A 255 -1.39 2.02 -17.30
N ALA A 256 -1.81 2.95 -18.16
CA ALA A 256 -1.02 4.14 -18.48
C ALA A 256 -0.76 4.98 -17.23
N ILE A 257 -1.77 5.29 -16.41
CA ILE A 257 -1.57 6.08 -15.17
C ILE A 257 -0.63 5.35 -14.17
N LYS A 258 -0.67 4.00 -14.11
CA LYS A 258 0.26 3.20 -13.29
C LYS A 258 1.66 3.11 -13.89
N ALA A 259 1.79 3.12 -15.22
CA ALA A 259 3.03 3.06 -15.98
C ALA A 259 3.71 4.45 -16.12
N GLU A 260 2.96 5.55 -16.02
CA GLU A 260 3.43 6.94 -16.07
C GLU A 260 4.22 7.39 -14.84
N ARG A 261 4.50 6.47 -13.89
CA ARG A 261 5.61 6.66 -12.94
C ARG A 261 7.00 6.54 -13.59
N ASN A 262 7.06 6.25 -14.90
CA ASN A 262 8.27 6.30 -15.73
C ASN A 262 8.10 7.23 -16.95
N ILE A 263 7.50 8.41 -16.79
CA ILE A 263 7.74 9.52 -17.72
C ILE A 263 8.79 10.44 -17.09
N ASP A 264 9.85 10.71 -17.86
CA ASP A 264 10.87 11.74 -17.61
C ASP A 264 10.24 13.15 -17.64
N ILE A 265 9.47 13.48 -16.61
CA ILE A 265 9.19 14.87 -16.20
C ILE A 265 10.18 15.16 -15.07
N PRO A 266 10.93 16.29 -15.10
CA PRO A 266 11.91 16.60 -14.07
C PRO A 266 11.19 16.88 -12.75
N THR A 267 10.97 15.81 -11.98
CA THR A 267 10.72 15.87 -10.55
C THR A 267 11.98 16.41 -9.87
N PRO A 268 11.88 17.11 -8.71
CA PRO A 268 13.05 17.62 -7.98
C PRO A 268 14.01 16.52 -7.49
N ARG A 269 13.68 15.24 -7.73
CA ARG A 269 14.58 14.10 -7.54
C ARG A 269 15.83 14.17 -8.42
N SER A 270 15.79 14.76 -9.61
CA SER A 270 16.98 14.82 -10.47
C SER A 270 18.06 15.74 -9.90
N ALA A 271 17.68 16.87 -9.29
CA ALA A 271 18.62 17.72 -8.55
C ALA A 271 19.20 16.98 -7.33
N TYR A 272 18.39 16.18 -6.62
CA TYR A 272 18.86 15.38 -5.48
C TYR A 272 19.89 14.33 -5.91
N VAL A 273 19.58 13.52 -6.93
CA VAL A 273 20.47 12.44 -7.40
C VAL A 273 21.72 12.99 -8.10
N SER A 274 21.59 14.02 -8.94
CA SER A 274 22.71 14.58 -9.70
C SER A 274 23.63 15.51 -8.90
N ILE A 275 23.17 16.11 -7.79
CA ILE A 275 23.99 17.03 -6.98
C ILE A 275 24.44 16.35 -5.68
N ILE A 276 23.53 15.67 -4.96
CA ILE A 276 23.83 15.13 -3.63
C ILE A 276 24.65 13.83 -3.70
N ILE A 277 24.40 12.92 -4.65
CA ILE A 277 25.14 11.65 -4.71
C ILE A 277 26.64 11.85 -5.02
N PRO A 278 27.04 12.70 -5.98
CA PRO A 278 28.45 13.02 -6.19
C PRO A 278 29.08 13.71 -4.97
N LEU A 279 28.34 14.58 -4.28
CA LEU A 279 28.80 15.26 -3.06
C LEU A 279 29.01 14.27 -1.91
N LEU A 280 28.09 13.33 -1.69
CA LEU A 280 28.22 12.30 -0.66
C LEU A 280 29.33 11.29 -1.00
N ALA A 281 29.45 10.89 -2.26
CA ALA A 281 30.54 10.02 -2.71
C ALA A 281 31.91 10.70 -2.56
N ALA A 282 32.00 12.00 -2.88
CA ALA A 282 33.22 12.79 -2.66
C ALA A 282 33.55 12.91 -1.17
N LEU A 283 32.55 13.16 -0.30
CA LEU A 283 32.74 13.20 1.15
C LEU A 283 33.23 11.86 1.72
N VAL A 284 32.68 10.74 1.25
CA VAL A 284 33.13 9.40 1.64
C VAL A 284 34.55 9.13 1.12
N GLY A 285 34.85 9.51 -0.12
CA GLY A 285 36.19 9.38 -0.69
C GLY A 285 37.25 10.20 0.08
N ILE A 286 36.91 11.44 0.44
CA ILE A 286 37.73 12.31 1.27
C ILE A 286 37.92 11.71 2.66
N PHE A 287 36.86 11.16 3.28
CA PHE A 287 36.95 10.49 4.58
C PHE A 287 37.87 9.26 4.54
N LEU A 288 37.77 8.43 3.50
CA LEU A 288 38.65 7.27 3.32
C LEU A 288 40.11 7.68 3.05
N LEU A 289 40.34 8.78 2.32
CA LEU A 289 41.67 9.37 2.16
C LEU A 289 42.23 9.88 3.48
N PHE A 290 41.43 10.52 4.32
CA PHE A 290 41.85 10.91 5.67
C PHE A 290 42.19 9.71 6.55
N LEU A 291 41.44 8.59 6.47
CA LEU A 291 41.79 7.35 7.18
C LEU A 291 43.09 6.73 6.67
N TYR A 292 43.31 6.75 5.35
CA TYR A 292 44.55 6.26 4.76
C TYR A 292 45.74 7.12 5.18
N LEU A 293 45.61 8.45 5.11
CA LEU A 293 46.65 9.39 5.51
C LEU A 293 46.86 9.43 7.03
N TYR A 294 45.84 9.15 7.83
CA TYR A 294 45.95 9.00 9.28
C TYR A 294 46.97 7.92 9.66
N LYS A 295 47.08 6.84 8.87
CA LYS A 295 48.11 5.79 9.06
C LYS A 295 49.54 6.31 8.85
N PHE A 296 49.71 7.41 8.11
CA PHE A 296 51.02 7.99 7.77
C PHE A 296 51.29 9.34 8.44
N THR A 297 50.32 9.87 9.20
CA THR A 297 50.49 11.11 9.96
C THR A 297 50.89 10.76 11.39
N PRO A 298 51.95 11.34 11.98
CA PRO A 298 52.44 10.98 13.32
C PRO A 298 51.52 11.43 14.47
N PHE A 299 50.23 11.68 14.20
CA PHE A 299 49.21 12.05 15.17
C PHE A 299 48.59 10.84 15.91
N GLY A 300 48.81 9.61 15.45
CA GLY A 300 48.32 8.40 16.13
C GLY A 300 48.83 8.24 17.57
N GLN A 301 50.06 8.70 17.85
CA GLN A 301 50.65 8.71 19.20
C GLN A 301 50.01 9.75 20.15
N TRP A 302 49.28 10.74 19.61
CA TRP A 302 48.69 11.82 20.40
C TRP A 302 47.29 11.49 20.94
N LEU A 303 46.50 10.66 20.24
CA LEU A 303 45.15 10.29 20.70
C LEU A 303 45.17 9.22 21.80
N SER A 304 46.15 8.32 21.82
CA SER A 304 46.30 7.34 22.90
C SER A 304 46.72 7.97 24.23
N SER A 305 47.30 9.18 24.21
CA SER A 305 47.69 9.89 25.44
C SER A 305 46.56 10.70 26.09
N ARG A 306 45.35 10.71 25.50
CA ARG A 306 44.18 11.44 26.00
C ARG A 306 42.94 10.59 26.32
N GLN A 307 43.10 9.28 26.52
CA GLN A 307 42.06 8.41 27.10
C GLN A 307 42.16 8.27 28.63
N GLY A 308 42.63 9.31 29.31
CA GLY A 308 42.62 9.39 30.77
C GLY A 308 41.81 10.58 31.22
N THR A 309 40.48 10.55 31.08
CA THR A 309 39.44 11.23 31.90
C THR A 309 38.14 11.48 31.12
N ILE A 310 37.28 10.47 30.95
CA ILE A 310 35.82 10.66 30.87
C ILE A 310 35.16 9.45 31.57
N ARG A 311 34.89 9.58 32.88
CA ARG A 311 34.08 8.64 33.67
C ARG A 311 32.61 8.98 33.45
N ILE A 312 31.87 8.11 32.77
CA ILE A 312 30.40 8.19 32.69
C ILE A 312 29.84 7.54 33.96
N SER A 313 29.18 8.35 34.79
CA SER A 313 28.51 7.95 36.03
C SER A 313 27.35 7.01 35.76
N GLN A 314 27.43 5.76 36.22
CA GLN A 314 26.29 4.87 36.31
C GLN A 314 25.54 5.17 37.61
N ASN A 315 24.33 5.70 37.46
CA ASN A 315 23.38 5.92 38.54
C ASN A 315 22.63 4.60 38.78
N ILE A 316 23.12 3.77 39.71
CA ILE A 316 22.39 2.61 40.23
C ILE A 316 21.88 3.01 41.61
N ASN A 317 20.64 3.47 41.65
CA ASN A 317 19.85 3.46 42.88
C ASN A 317 19.41 2.00 43.11
N ASN A 318 20.06 1.34 44.06
CA ASN A 318 19.35 0.58 45.10
C ASN A 318 20.33 0.16 46.21
N GLU A 319 20.02 0.70 47.39
CA GLU A 319 20.31 0.18 48.73
C GLU A 319 21.75 0.24 49.24
N MET A 320 22.00 1.38 49.89
CA MET A 320 23.05 1.64 50.85
C MET A 320 22.58 1.16 52.23
N TYR A 321 23.23 0.16 52.81
CA TYR A 321 23.50 0.16 54.26
C TYR A 321 24.91 -0.37 54.50
N ASP A 322 25.71 0.57 54.96
CA ASP A 322 27.11 0.50 55.37
C ASP A 322 27.17 -0.07 56.80
N LEU A 323 27.99 -1.09 57.03
CA LEU A 323 28.52 -1.43 58.36
C LEU A 323 29.97 -1.92 58.20
N GLN A 324 30.86 -0.93 58.28
CA GLN A 324 32.10 -0.87 59.06
C GLN A 324 32.61 -2.14 59.78
N GLU A 325 33.95 -2.21 59.76
CA GLU A 325 34.85 -2.85 60.74
C GLU A 325 35.15 -4.35 60.63
N HIS A 326 36.34 -4.69 60.11
CA HIS A 326 37.53 -4.99 60.92
C HIS A 326 38.67 -5.49 60.02
N SER A 327 39.83 -4.81 60.04
CA SER A 327 41.15 -5.31 60.51
C SER A 327 41.50 -6.71 60.01
N SER A 328 42.64 -6.98 59.38
CA SER A 328 43.99 -6.49 59.64
C SER A 328 44.89 -6.99 58.50
N GLU A 329 45.96 -6.24 58.20
CA GLU A 329 47.36 -6.71 58.00
C GLU A 329 47.62 -8.07 57.31
N ASP A 330 48.59 -8.28 56.44
CA ASP A 330 49.68 -7.51 55.85
C ASP A 330 50.50 -8.52 55.00
N TYR A 331 51.38 -8.03 54.13
CA TYR A 331 52.50 -8.70 53.46
C TYR A 331 52.25 -9.65 52.27
N GLN A 332 52.36 -9.05 51.08
CA GLN A 332 53.48 -9.21 50.13
C GLN A 332 54.29 -10.53 50.18
N THR A 333 54.32 -11.30 49.07
CA THR A 333 55.52 -11.43 48.21
C THR A 333 55.27 -12.28 46.97
N ASN A 334 55.78 -11.78 45.83
CA ASN A 334 56.03 -12.53 44.61
C ASN A 334 57.17 -13.53 44.83
N LEU A 335 57.12 -14.71 44.19
CA LEU A 335 58.13 -15.22 43.25
C LEU A 335 57.99 -16.73 42.99
N GLU A 336 58.08 -17.06 41.71
CA GLU A 336 58.72 -18.24 41.11
C GLU A 336 58.21 -19.66 41.42
N HIS A 337 57.49 -20.19 40.43
CA HIS A 337 57.99 -21.26 39.56
C HIS A 337 58.70 -22.44 40.25
N ILE A 338 57.96 -23.48 40.64
CA ILE A 338 58.43 -24.87 40.49
C ILE A 338 57.25 -25.76 40.10
N ARG A 339 57.45 -26.44 38.97
CA ARG A 339 56.60 -27.45 38.36
C ARG A 339 56.79 -28.78 39.10
N CYS A 340 55.67 -29.47 39.28
CA CYS A 340 55.45 -30.71 40.02
C CYS A 340 56.47 -31.84 39.78
N ASN A 341 56.66 -32.66 40.82
CA ASN A 341 56.65 -34.15 40.81
C ASN A 341 56.93 -34.63 42.26
N VAL A 342 56.50 -35.77 42.81
CA VAL A 342 55.61 -36.91 42.50
C VAL A 342 55.63 -37.75 43.81
N ALA A 343 54.53 -38.48 44.09
CA ALA A 343 54.43 -39.71 44.94
C ALA A 343 54.68 -39.59 46.46
N TYR A 344 54.08 -40.34 47.38
CA TYR A 344 52.93 -41.27 47.46
C TYR A 344 52.72 -41.58 48.98
N GLN A 345 51.67 -42.35 49.28
CA GLN A 345 51.34 -43.06 50.54
C GLN A 345 50.57 -42.26 51.60
N SER A 346 49.62 -42.81 52.38
CA SER A 346 48.70 -43.98 52.36
C SER A 346 48.22 -44.13 53.83
N ILE A 347 47.07 -44.78 54.04
CA ILE A 347 46.50 -45.27 55.34
C ILE A 347 45.76 -44.17 56.10
N GLY A 348 44.44 -44.24 56.27
CA GLY A 348 43.62 -45.17 57.10
C GLY A 348 42.88 -44.25 58.10
N ASP A 349 41.70 -44.45 58.65
CA ASP A 349 40.69 -45.52 58.79
C ASP A 349 39.33 -44.75 58.87
N ILE A 350 38.10 -45.28 58.78
CA ILE A 350 37.43 -46.47 59.35
C ILE A 350 36.25 -46.81 58.43
#